data_AF-A0A9W6TJ76-F1
#
_entry.id   AF-A0A9W6TJ76-F1
#
_cell.length_a   1.000
_cell.length_b   1.000
_cell.length_c   1.000
_cell.angle_alpha   90.00
_cell.angle_beta   90.00
_cell.angle_gamma   90.00
#
_symmetry.space_group_name_H-M   'P 1'
#
loop_
_entity.id
_entity.type
_entity.pdbx_description
1 polymer ?
#
loop_
_entity_poly.entity_id
_entity_poly.type
_entity_poly.pdbx_seq_one_letter_code
_entity_poly.pdbx_strand_id
1 'polypeptide(L)'
;MGSVVSANPSWTAYMPRTMKEMAKNNYGVREKDFRLIPCEVRKLYTLFDRITLENHMIRTCGSKMNWVRDIAKRDSRKKKEAMAFLKTLAPAIDLKKSDKEYLKECSKRFKTLTPALEARELKLRTDSQVCKDSITLGRGCIENVVDTMKEMNLQKDCGSEPS
;
A
#
# COMPACT_ATOMS: atom_id res chain seq x y z
N MET A 1 -16.38 -19.70 -35.50
CA MET A 1 -16.46 -20.06 -34.06
C MET A 1 -15.04 -20.12 -33.54
N GLY A 2 -14.60 -19.07 -32.86
CA GLY A 2 -13.23 -18.95 -32.37
C GLY A 2 -13.07 -19.66 -31.03
N SER A 3 -12.10 -20.58 -30.94
CA SER A 3 -11.52 -21.00 -29.66
C SER A 3 -10.22 -20.23 -29.48
N VAL A 4 -10.29 -19.16 -28.67
CA VAL A 4 -9.10 -18.53 -28.09
C VAL A 4 -8.65 -19.45 -26.98
N VAL A 5 -7.64 -20.27 -27.27
CA VAL A 5 -6.92 -21.05 -26.26
C VAL A 5 -6.26 -20.02 -25.35
N SER A 6 -6.79 -19.88 -24.14
CA SER A 6 -6.26 -19.00 -23.11
C SER A 6 -4.81 -19.39 -22.84
N ALA A 7 -3.90 -18.48 -23.20
CA ALA A 7 -2.50 -18.61 -22.89
C ALA A 7 -2.36 -18.73 -21.36
N ASN A 8 -2.00 -19.92 -20.89
CA ASN A 8 -1.52 -20.11 -19.53
C ASN A 8 -0.38 -19.10 -19.30
N PRO A 9 -0.49 -18.17 -18.33
CA PRO A 9 0.65 -17.36 -17.98
C PRO A 9 1.70 -18.32 -17.43
N SER A 10 2.86 -18.28 -18.08
CA SER A 10 4.03 -19.09 -17.74
C SER A 10 4.22 -19.14 -16.23
N TRP A 11 4.51 -20.34 -15.73
CA TRP A 11 5.15 -20.48 -14.44
C TRP A 11 6.50 -19.76 -14.54
N THR A 12 6.44 -18.48 -14.19
CA THR A 12 7.48 -17.56 -13.77
C THR A 12 8.89 -18.14 -13.84
N ALA A 13 9.72 -17.56 -14.70
CA ALA A 13 11.17 -17.70 -14.65
C ALA A 13 11.62 -17.67 -13.18
N TYR A 14 12.30 -18.74 -12.74
CA TYR A 14 12.78 -18.87 -11.37
C TYR A 14 13.63 -17.64 -11.02
N MET A 15 13.09 -16.75 -10.18
CA MET A 15 13.81 -15.59 -9.66
C MET A 15 14.29 -15.92 -8.24
N PRO A 16 15.55 -16.36 -8.07
CA PRO A 16 16.06 -16.79 -6.76
C PRO A 16 16.17 -15.62 -5.76
N ARG A 17 16.26 -14.39 -6.27
CA ARG A 17 16.44 -13.18 -5.48
C ARG A 17 15.29 -12.22 -5.71
N THR A 18 14.95 -11.47 -4.67
CA THR A 18 13.85 -10.51 -4.69
C THR A 18 14.25 -9.19 -4.03
N MET A 19 13.64 -8.09 -4.46
CA MET A 19 13.89 -6.77 -3.88
C MET A 19 13.11 -6.58 -2.58
N LYS A 20 13.55 -5.64 -1.75
CA LYS A 20 12.91 -5.30 -0.47
C LYS A 20 11.39 -5.08 -0.58
N GLU A 21 10.94 -4.34 -1.59
CA GLU A 21 9.52 -4.07 -1.82
C GLU A 21 8.72 -5.34 -2.14
N MET A 22 9.28 -6.24 -2.95
CA MET A 22 8.65 -7.53 -3.23
C MET A 22 8.63 -8.43 -1.98
N ALA A 23 9.68 -8.42 -1.16
CA ALA A 23 9.69 -9.15 0.11
C ALA A 23 8.60 -8.65 1.07
N LYS A 24 8.39 -7.33 1.15
CA LYS A 24 7.32 -6.72 1.96
C LYS A 24 5.94 -7.09 1.44
N ASN A 25 5.72 -6.97 0.13
CA ASN A 25 4.41 -7.14 -0.48
C ASN A 25 3.98 -8.60 -0.64
N ASN A 26 4.90 -9.48 -1.07
CA ASN A 26 4.57 -10.87 -1.40
C ASN A 26 4.79 -11.81 -0.21
N TYR A 27 5.80 -11.53 0.63
CA TYR A 27 6.15 -12.39 1.76
C TYR A 27 5.67 -11.82 3.11
N GLY A 28 5.21 -10.57 3.14
CA GLY A 28 4.72 -9.95 4.36
C GLY A 28 5.82 -9.67 5.39
N VAL A 29 7.08 -9.49 4.95
CA VAL A 29 8.18 -9.09 5.84
C VAL A 29 7.90 -7.71 6.41
N ARG A 30 8.13 -7.50 7.71
CA ARG A 30 7.96 -6.18 8.34
C ARG A 30 9.26 -5.39 8.22
N GLU A 31 9.13 -4.07 8.21
CA GLU A 31 10.27 -3.17 8.04
C GLU A 31 11.41 -3.43 9.04
N LYS A 32 11.03 -3.64 10.31
CA LYS A 32 11.96 -3.95 11.40
C LYS A 32 12.69 -5.30 11.24
N ASP A 33 12.09 -6.25 10.52
CA ASP A 33 12.60 -7.61 10.42
C ASP A 33 13.70 -7.70 9.33
N PHE A 34 13.76 -6.76 8.39
CA PHE A 34 14.80 -6.73 7.35
C PHE A 34 16.23 -6.69 7.90
N ARG A 35 16.44 -6.14 9.10
CA ARG A 35 17.77 -6.12 9.75
C ARG A 35 18.24 -7.50 10.20
N LEU A 36 17.32 -8.45 10.32
CA LEU A 36 17.56 -9.82 10.81
C LEU A 36 17.70 -10.83 9.66
N ILE A 37 17.48 -10.40 8.42
CA ILE A 37 17.47 -11.27 7.24
C ILE A 37 18.75 -11.02 6.44
N PRO A 38 19.58 -12.04 6.24
CA PRO A 38 20.75 -11.93 5.37
C PRO A 38 20.35 -11.43 3.97
N CYS A 39 21.08 -10.44 3.48
CA CYS A 39 20.81 -9.81 2.19
C CYS A 39 22.11 -9.39 1.49
N GLU A 40 22.02 -9.23 0.16
CA GLU A 40 23.07 -8.66 -0.66
C GLU A 40 22.75 -7.19 -0.89
N VAL A 41 23.60 -6.30 -0.35
CA VAL A 41 23.50 -4.86 -0.57
C VAL A 41 24.32 -4.48 -1.79
N ARG A 42 23.67 -3.89 -2.80
CA ARG A 42 24.32 -3.27 -3.96
C ARG A 42 24.19 -1.76 -3.88
N LYS A 43 24.95 -1.04 -4.72
CA LYS A 43 25.01 0.43 -4.73
C LYS A 43 23.63 1.12 -4.79
N LEU A 44 22.64 0.50 -5.44
CA LEU A 44 21.31 1.10 -5.67
C LEU A 44 20.13 0.28 -5.15
N TYR A 45 20.34 -0.96 -4.70
CA TYR A 45 19.24 -1.84 -4.28
C TYR A 45 19.73 -2.96 -3.38
N THR A 46 18.80 -3.52 -2.58
CA THR A 46 19.03 -4.68 -1.72
C THR A 46 18.30 -5.89 -2.27
N LEU A 47 19.02 -7.00 -2.41
CA LEU A 47 18.47 -8.28 -2.82
C LEU A 47 18.41 -9.25 -1.64
N PHE A 48 17.29 -9.95 -1.54
CA PHE A 48 17.05 -10.99 -0.57
C PHE A 48 16.91 -12.32 -1.29
N ASP A 49 17.60 -13.34 -0.78
CA ASP A 49 17.42 -14.70 -1.25
C ASP A 49 16.05 -15.23 -0.81
N ARG A 50 15.32 -15.83 -1.75
CA ARG A 50 13.95 -16.30 -1.52
C ARG A 50 13.88 -17.39 -0.45
N ILE A 51 14.79 -18.37 -0.48
CA ILE A 51 14.80 -19.48 0.48
C ILE A 51 15.04 -18.93 1.88
N THR A 52 15.95 -17.96 1.99
CA THR A 52 16.26 -17.27 3.24
C THR A 52 15.04 -16.51 3.78
N LEU A 53 14.30 -15.80 2.92
CA LEU A 53 13.05 -15.13 3.29
C LEU A 53 11.99 -16.12 3.76
N GLU A 54 11.74 -17.19 3.00
CA GLU A 54 10.73 -18.20 3.36
C GLU A 54 11.08 -18.86 4.71
N ASN A 55 12.35 -19.23 4.90
CA ASN A 55 12.81 -19.80 6.17
C ASN A 55 12.66 -18.82 7.34
N HIS A 56 12.97 -17.54 7.13
CA HIS A 56 12.78 -16.52 8.15
C HIS A 56 11.29 -16.36 8.52
N MET A 57 10.40 -16.32 7.52
CA MET A 57 8.96 -16.20 7.76
C MET A 57 8.39 -17.45 8.46
N ILE A 58 8.83 -18.64 8.07
CA ILE A 58 8.44 -19.89 8.74
C ILE A 58 8.90 -19.89 10.20
N ARG A 59 10.14 -19.47 10.48
CA ARG A 59 10.66 -19.37 11.86
C ARG A 59 9.87 -18.36 12.69
N THR A 60 9.59 -17.19 12.12
CA THR A 60 8.88 -16.09 12.80
C THR A 60 7.41 -16.43 13.07
N CYS A 61 6.74 -17.10 12.14
CA CYS A 61 5.33 -17.49 12.27
C CYS A 61 5.14 -18.91 12.85
N GLY A 62 6.22 -19.65 13.10
CA GLY A 62 6.26 -21.03 13.58
C GLY A 62 5.92 -22.10 12.53
N SER A 63 5.18 -21.76 11.47
CA SER A 63 4.88 -22.68 10.37
C SER A 63 4.51 -21.93 9.08
N LYS A 64 4.60 -22.63 7.94
CA LYS A 64 4.15 -22.09 6.64
C LYS A 64 2.65 -21.76 6.65
N MET A 65 1.82 -22.59 7.28
CA MET A 65 0.38 -22.33 7.39
C MET A 65 0.07 -21.10 8.24
N ASN A 66 0.77 -20.90 9.35
CA ASN A 66 0.59 -19.71 10.18
C ASN A 66 1.05 -18.46 9.46
N TRP A 67 2.14 -18.53 8.70
CA TRP A 67 2.62 -17.43 7.87
C TRP A 67 1.56 -17.01 6.83
N VAL A 68 1.00 -17.95 6.07
CA VAL A 68 -0.09 -17.66 5.12
C VAL A 68 -1.30 -17.05 5.83
N ARG A 69 -1.65 -17.55 7.03
CA ARG A 69 -2.75 -17.02 7.84
C ARG A 69 -2.49 -15.59 8.31
N ASP A 70 -1.23 -15.25 8.63
CA ASP A 70 -0.83 -13.88 9.00
C ASP A 70 -0.95 -12.91 7.83
N ILE A 71 -0.48 -13.31 6.63
CA ILE A 71 -0.65 -12.53 5.40
C ILE A 71 -2.14 -12.25 5.15
N ALA A 72 -2.98 -13.29 5.18
CA ALA A 72 -4.42 -13.16 4.93
C ALA A 72 -5.11 -12.24 5.97
N LYS A 73 -4.73 -12.34 7.25
CA LYS A 73 -5.23 -11.44 8.31
C LYS A 73 -4.83 -9.99 8.04
N ARG A 74 -3.59 -9.75 7.61
CA ARG A 74 -3.08 -8.41 7.31
C ARG A 74 -3.81 -7.78 6.13
N ASP A 75 -4.02 -8.54 5.06
CA ASP A 75 -4.79 -8.07 3.91
C ASP A 75 -6.24 -7.76 4.27
N SER A 76 -6.84 -8.57 5.15
CA SER A 76 -8.17 -8.28 5.68
C SER A 76 -8.22 -6.98 6.47
N ARG A 77 -7.22 -6.70 7.33
CA ARG A 77 -7.12 -5.42 8.06
C ARG A 77 -6.98 -4.23 7.11
N LYS A 78 -6.07 -4.30 6.14
CA LYS A 78 -5.92 -3.26 5.11
C LYS A 78 -7.21 -2.97 4.37
N LYS A 79 -7.96 -4.02 4.00
CA LYS A 79 -9.29 -3.87 3.37
C LYS A 79 -10.31 -3.20 4.30
N LYS A 80 -10.32 -3.56 5.58
CA LYS A 80 -11.21 -2.94 6.59
C LYS A 80 -10.88 -1.47 6.82
N GLU A 81 -9.60 -1.11 6.92
CA GLU A 81 -9.14 0.27 7.08
C GLU A 81 -9.53 1.12 5.87
N ALA A 82 -9.30 0.62 4.65
CA ALA A 82 -9.75 1.29 3.43
C ALA A 82 -11.28 1.49 3.39
N MET A 83 -12.05 0.47 3.78
CA MET A 83 -13.52 0.61 3.86
C MET A 83 -13.96 1.59 4.95
N ALA A 84 -13.28 1.61 6.10
CA ALA A 84 -13.57 2.57 7.17
C ALA A 84 -13.34 4.00 6.68
N PHE A 85 -12.20 4.24 6.01
CA PHE A 85 -11.92 5.54 5.39
C PHE A 85 -12.99 5.94 4.37
N LEU A 86 -13.36 5.05 3.45
CA LEU A 86 -14.43 5.31 2.48
C LEU A 86 -15.77 5.61 3.17
N LYS A 87 -16.09 4.95 4.28
CA LYS A 87 -17.28 5.26 5.08
C LYS A 87 -17.21 6.62 5.75
N THR A 88 -16.03 7.10 6.17
CA THR A 88 -15.89 8.47 6.69
C THR A 88 -16.11 9.55 5.63
N LEU A 89 -16.04 9.19 4.34
CA LEU A 89 -16.41 10.07 3.24
C LEU A 89 -17.92 10.08 2.97
N ALA A 90 -18.67 9.10 3.49
CA ALA A 90 -20.10 8.96 3.22
C ALA A 90 -20.97 10.14 3.71
N PRO A 91 -20.70 10.84 4.83
CA PRO A 91 -21.50 12.01 5.21
C PRO A 91 -21.29 13.24 4.30
N ALA A 92 -20.19 13.28 3.54
CA ALA A 92 -19.89 14.40 2.64
C ALA A 92 -20.58 14.28 1.27
N ILE A 93 -21.22 13.14 1.00
CA ILE A 93 -21.83 12.82 -0.29
C ILE A 93 -23.14 12.13 0.03
N ASP A 94 -24.26 12.75 -0.34
CA ASP A 94 -25.61 12.23 -0.09
C ASP A 94 -25.84 10.94 -0.92
N LEU A 95 -25.27 9.82 -0.47
CA LEU A 95 -25.08 8.62 -1.27
C LEU A 95 -26.35 7.73 -1.28
N LYS A 96 -27.03 7.63 -2.43
CA LYS A 96 -28.12 6.68 -2.70
C LYS A 96 -27.60 5.35 -3.26
N LYS A 97 -28.47 4.34 -3.31
CA LYS A 97 -28.16 2.94 -3.70
C LYS A 97 -27.47 2.77 -5.08
N SER A 98 -27.47 3.80 -5.92
CA SER A 98 -26.75 3.94 -7.20
C SER A 98 -25.21 4.04 -7.06
N ASP A 99 -24.69 4.22 -5.85
CA ASP A 99 -23.31 4.63 -5.62
C ASP A 99 -22.26 3.51 -5.56
N LYS A 100 -22.61 2.32 -6.04
CA LYS A 100 -21.64 1.21 -6.07
C LYS A 100 -20.51 1.49 -7.05
N GLU A 101 -20.81 2.17 -8.17
CA GLU A 101 -19.81 2.63 -9.14
C GLU A 101 -19.02 3.81 -8.63
N TYR A 102 -19.69 4.77 -7.98
CA TYR A 102 -19.04 5.90 -7.33
C TYR A 102 -18.04 5.45 -6.24
N LEU A 103 -18.44 4.48 -5.39
CA LEU A 103 -17.56 3.90 -4.38
C LEU A 103 -16.40 3.10 -5.00
N LYS A 104 -16.61 2.43 -6.13
CA LYS A 104 -15.52 1.77 -6.87
C LYS A 104 -14.52 2.79 -7.38
N GLU A 105 -14.98 3.91 -7.92
CA GLU A 105 -14.11 4.96 -8.45
C GLU A 105 -13.36 5.68 -7.31
N CYS A 106 -14.03 5.97 -6.19
CA CYS A 106 -13.37 6.47 -4.98
C CYS A 106 -12.33 5.48 -4.46
N SER A 107 -12.66 4.18 -4.44
CA SER A 107 -11.73 3.11 -4.05
C SER A 107 -10.51 3.05 -4.97
N LYS A 108 -10.71 3.24 -6.28
CA LYS A 108 -9.63 3.29 -7.27
C LYS A 108 -8.71 4.48 -7.00
N ARG A 109 -9.27 5.70 -6.90
CA ARG A 109 -8.50 6.92 -6.60
C ARG A 109 -7.76 6.83 -5.27
N PHE A 110 -8.41 6.31 -4.24
CA PHE A 110 -7.78 6.03 -2.94
C PHE A 110 -6.57 5.11 -3.09
N LYS A 111 -6.70 4.00 -3.84
CA LYS A 111 -5.62 3.04 -4.08
C LYS A 111 -4.48 3.63 -4.92
N THR A 112 -4.72 4.67 -5.71
CA THR A 112 -3.67 5.35 -6.47
C THR A 112 -2.98 6.44 -5.65
N LEU A 113 -3.74 7.21 -4.86
CA LEU A 113 -3.20 8.29 -4.03
C LEU A 113 -2.39 7.79 -2.83
N THR A 114 -2.85 6.72 -2.17
CA THR A 114 -2.19 6.15 -0.98
C THR A 114 -0.71 5.78 -1.24
N PRO A 115 -0.36 4.96 -2.25
CA PRO A 115 1.04 4.62 -2.50
C PRO A 115 1.88 5.83 -2.94
N ALA A 116 1.28 6.83 -3.61
CA ALA A 116 1.99 8.05 -3.99
C ALA A 116 2.37 8.91 -2.77
N LEU A 117 1.51 8.98 -1.76
CA LEU A 117 1.82 9.60 -0.47
C LEU A 117 2.87 8.79 0.29
N GLU A 118 2.71 7.47 0.38
CA GLU A 118 3.64 6.58 1.09
C GLU A 118 5.06 6.62 0.47
N ALA A 119 5.18 6.76 -0.85
CA ALA A 119 6.46 6.90 -1.54
C ALA A 119 7.24 8.16 -1.14
N ARG A 120 6.55 9.17 -0.59
CA ARG A 120 7.17 10.39 -0.03
C ARG A 120 7.11 10.43 1.50
N GLU A 121 6.91 9.27 2.13
CA GLU A 121 6.78 9.11 3.59
C GLU A 121 5.61 9.90 4.21
N LEU A 122 4.63 10.28 3.39
CA LEU A 122 3.42 10.96 3.82
C LEU A 122 2.32 9.94 4.12
N LYS A 123 1.46 10.27 5.09
CA LYS A 123 0.26 9.49 5.40
C LYS A 123 -0.95 10.17 4.83
N LEU A 124 -1.90 9.36 4.34
CA LEU A 124 -3.22 9.86 3.98
C LEU A 124 -3.92 10.41 5.22
N ARG A 125 -4.30 11.68 5.17
CA ARG A 125 -4.89 12.41 6.28
C ARG A 125 -6.40 12.50 6.13
N THR A 126 -7.14 11.99 7.12
CA THR A 126 -8.61 12.04 7.18
C THR A 126 -9.15 13.45 7.45
N ASP A 127 -8.31 14.36 7.91
CA ASP A 127 -8.61 15.77 8.13
C ASP A 127 -8.23 16.66 6.94
N SER A 128 -7.50 16.14 5.94
CA SER A 128 -7.11 16.90 4.74
C SER A 128 -8.24 16.98 3.72
N GLN A 129 -8.77 18.19 3.49
CA GLN A 129 -9.79 18.41 2.46
C GLN A 129 -9.26 18.11 1.05
N VAL A 130 -7.97 18.39 0.78
CA VAL A 130 -7.34 18.11 -0.51
C VAL A 130 -7.33 16.61 -0.80
N CYS A 131 -7.02 15.78 0.20
CA CYS A 131 -7.11 14.32 0.06
C CYS A 131 -8.55 13.85 -0.13
N LYS A 132 -9.52 14.43 0.59
CA LYS A 132 -10.93 14.11 0.43
C LYS A 132 -11.41 14.41 -0.98
N ASP A 133 -11.20 15.64 -1.46
CA ASP A 133 -11.66 16.10 -2.77
C ASP A 133 -11.01 15.33 -3.92
N SER A 134 -9.73 14.97 -3.78
CA SER A 134 -9.05 14.14 -4.77
C SER A 134 -9.68 12.74 -4.88
N ILE A 135 -10.08 12.15 -3.75
CA ILE A 135 -10.68 10.82 -3.71
C ILE A 135 -12.16 10.86 -4.13
N THR A 136 -12.95 11.79 -3.60
CA THR A 136 -14.40 11.87 -3.80
C THR A 136 -14.75 12.51 -5.15
N LEU A 137 -14.15 13.65 -5.48
CA LEU A 137 -14.46 14.44 -6.66
C LEU A 137 -13.49 14.17 -7.82
N GLY A 138 -12.37 13.48 -7.58
CA GLY A 138 -11.33 13.31 -8.60
C GLY A 138 -10.59 14.61 -8.89
N ARG A 139 -10.56 15.55 -7.94
CA ARG A 139 -10.00 16.88 -8.13
C ARG A 139 -8.47 16.86 -7.97
N GLY A 140 -7.79 17.47 -8.94
CA GLY A 140 -6.32 17.57 -8.97
C GLY A 140 -5.61 16.30 -9.44
N CYS A 141 -4.38 16.44 -9.93
CA CYS A 141 -3.52 15.30 -10.19
C CYS A 141 -2.82 14.84 -8.89
N ILE A 142 -2.43 13.57 -8.85
CA ILE A 142 -1.84 12.93 -7.67
C ILE A 142 -0.58 13.68 -7.21
N GLU A 143 0.27 14.11 -8.15
CA GLU A 143 1.51 14.82 -7.86
C GLU A 143 1.24 16.12 -7.09
N ASN A 144 0.31 16.97 -7.57
CA ASN A 144 -0.06 18.21 -6.89
C ASN A 144 -0.64 17.96 -5.49
N VAL A 145 -1.44 16.90 -5.33
CA VAL A 145 -2.00 16.54 -4.02
C VAL A 145 -0.89 16.12 -3.05
N VAL A 146 0.07 15.33 -3.52
CA VAL A 146 1.22 14.89 -2.71
C VAL A 146 2.14 16.07 -2.37
N ASP A 147 2.39 16.99 -3.31
CA ASP A 147 3.18 18.22 -3.07
C ASP A 147 2.50 19.12 -2.04
N THR A 148 1.20 19.40 -2.21
CA THR A 148 0.42 20.19 -1.24
C THR A 148 0.44 19.54 0.14
N MET A 149 0.34 18.21 0.22
CA MET A 149 0.43 17.47 1.48
C MET A 149 1.81 17.55 2.14
N LYS A 150 2.87 17.63 1.33
CA LYS A 150 4.24 17.84 1.82
C LYS A 150 4.37 19.24 2.43
N GLU A 151 3.89 20.27 1.73
CA GLU A 151 3.90 21.66 2.21
C GLU A 151 3.11 21.83 3.51
N MET A 152 1.92 21.24 3.61
CA MET A 152 1.09 21.26 4.82
C MET A 152 1.71 20.53 6.01
N ASN A 153 2.60 19.55 5.78
CA ASN A 153 3.35 18.90 6.84
C ASN A 153 4.52 19.78 7.31
N LEU A 154 5.21 20.46 6.40
CA LEU A 154 6.32 21.36 6.74
C LEU A 154 5.87 22.57 7.58
N GLN A 155 4.67 23.10 7.32
CA GLN A 155 4.13 24.22 8.10
C GLN A 155 3.83 23.88 9.58
N LYS A 156 3.70 22.59 9.94
CA LYS A 156 3.52 22.19 11.34
C LYS A 156 4.82 22.20 12.14
N ASP A 157 5.97 22.08 11.49
CA ASP A 157 7.27 22.02 12.16
C ASP A 157 7.88 23.42 12.40
N CYS A 158 7.41 24.45 11.70
CA CYS A 158 7.88 25.84 11.89
C CYS A 158 7.04 26.67 12.89
N GLY A 159 6.14 26.04 13.66
CA GLY A 159 5.16 26.74 14.52
C GLY A 159 5.53 26.89 16.00
N SER A 160 6.77 26.60 16.40
CA SER A 160 7.20 26.73 17.80
C SER A 160 8.57 27.39 17.92
N GLU A 161 8.62 28.71 17.74
CA GLU A 161 9.62 29.55 18.40
C GLU A 161 9.13 29.83 19.83
N PRO A 162 9.84 29.41 20.88
CA PRO A 162 9.56 29.89 22.23
C PRO A 162 10.15 31.30 22.38
N SER A 163 9.30 32.25 22.75
CA SER A 163 9.72 33.53 23.36
C SER A 163 10.26 33.32 24.77
#